data_AF-A0A7C5STA2-F1
#
_entry.id   AF-A0A7C5STA2-F1
#
_cell.length_a   1.000
_cell.length_b   1.000
_cell.length_c   1.000
_cell.angle_alpha   90.00
_cell.angle_beta   90.00
_cell.angle_gamma   90.00
#
_symmetry.space_group_name_H-M   'P 1'
#
loop_
_entity.id
_entity.type
_entity.pdbx_description
1 polymer ?
#
loop_
_entity_poly.entity_id
_entity_poly.type
_entity_poly.pdbx_seq_one_letter_code
_entity_poly.pdbx_strand_id
1 'polypeptide(L)'
;QACHFDGIRENSAIDPATNTLRHVVDTRFATNPNTPATGLSLYRFSTGHGDLQCEACHGATHAIYPAHNADNILSEGIQGHSGTIGECSSCHSSVPNTTTGGPHGMHPVGQNWVKGHEDVAEKNAAQCKVCHGQDYRGSALSKTWIDRTFDVEGKTKTFTKGHQVSCYDCHNGPNGD
;
A
#
# COMPACT_ATOMS: atom_id res chain seq x y z
N GLN A 1 -3.42 9.33 -8.20
CA GLN A 1 -2.13 9.96 -7.89
C GLN A 1 -1.14 9.74 -9.03
N ALA A 2 -0.38 10.77 -9.44
CA ALA A 2 0.72 10.65 -10.42
C ALA A 2 2.10 10.45 -9.76
N CYS A 3 2.13 10.37 -8.42
CA CYS A 3 3.37 10.37 -7.63
C CYS A 3 3.82 8.98 -7.19
N HIS A 4 3.00 7.95 -7.36
CA HIS A 4 3.31 6.59 -6.94
C HIS A 4 3.18 5.67 -8.13
N PHE A 5 4.28 5.07 -8.56
CA PHE A 5 4.32 4.19 -9.71
C PHE A 5 5.54 3.27 -9.61
N ASP A 6 5.38 2.00 -9.99
CA ASP A 6 6.52 1.07 -10.19
C ASP A 6 7.49 0.93 -9.00
N GLY A 7 6.99 1.08 -7.76
CA GLY A 7 7.79 1.04 -6.53
C GLY A 7 8.45 2.37 -6.15
N ILE A 8 8.20 3.43 -6.92
CA ILE A 8 8.74 4.77 -6.72
C ILE A 8 7.65 5.66 -6.11
N ARG A 9 8.08 6.52 -5.19
CA ARG A 9 7.25 7.61 -4.66
C ARG A 9 7.94 8.94 -4.89
N GLU A 10 7.38 9.73 -5.79
CA GLU A 10 7.71 11.12 -6.03
C GLU A 10 7.08 12.02 -4.96
N ASN A 11 7.76 13.11 -4.64
CA ASN A 11 7.21 14.12 -3.72
C ASN A 11 6.31 15.15 -4.42
N SER A 12 6.27 15.12 -5.76
CA SER A 12 5.50 16.06 -6.58
C SER A 12 4.81 15.33 -7.73
N ALA A 13 3.57 15.74 -8.02
CA ALA A 13 2.83 15.31 -9.21
C ALA A 13 3.32 16.01 -10.48
N ILE A 14 4.08 17.10 -10.34
CA ILE A 14 4.67 17.86 -11.44
C ILE A 14 6.08 17.36 -11.69
N ASP A 15 6.37 17.05 -12.94
CA ASP A 15 7.71 16.74 -13.41
C ASP A 15 8.53 18.05 -13.47
N PRO A 16 9.63 18.16 -12.70
CA PRO A 16 10.45 19.37 -12.70
C PRO A 16 11.14 19.64 -14.05
N ALA A 17 11.31 18.63 -14.92
CA ALA A 17 11.94 18.81 -16.22
C ALA A 17 11.00 19.42 -17.27
N THR A 18 9.71 19.08 -17.21
CA THR A 18 8.72 19.51 -18.21
C THR A 18 7.72 20.53 -17.66
N ASN A 19 7.66 20.69 -16.34
CA ASN A 19 6.68 21.50 -15.62
C ASN A 19 5.22 21.11 -15.93
N THR A 20 4.99 19.83 -16.27
CA THR A 20 3.66 19.26 -16.49
C THR A 20 3.37 18.15 -15.48
N LEU A 21 2.11 17.73 -15.39
CA LEU A 21 1.76 16.52 -14.63
C LEU A 21 2.59 15.33 -15.12
N ARG A 22 3.19 14.60 -14.20
CA ARG A 22 3.91 13.36 -14.49
C ARG A 22 2.97 12.40 -15.22
N HIS A 23 3.39 11.95 -16.40
CA HIS A 23 2.68 10.93 -17.15
C HIS A 23 3.18 9.55 -16.70
N VAL A 24 2.38 8.88 -15.88
CA VAL A 24 2.67 7.54 -15.35
C VAL A 24 1.73 6.53 -15.98
N VAL A 25 2.27 5.43 -16.48
CA VAL A 25 1.49 4.34 -17.10
C VAL A 25 0.90 3.38 -16.07
N ASP A 26 1.51 3.32 -14.89
CA ASP A 26 1.00 2.58 -13.75
C ASP A 26 -0.25 3.25 -13.19
N THR A 27 -1.40 2.57 -13.30
CA THR A 27 -2.68 3.05 -12.82
C THR A 27 -3.11 2.46 -11.49
N ARG A 28 -2.28 1.63 -10.81
CA ARG A 28 -2.62 0.96 -9.55
C ARG A 28 -3.08 1.93 -8.45
N PHE A 29 -2.52 3.15 -8.44
CA PHE A 29 -2.80 4.21 -7.47
C PHE A 29 -3.50 5.42 -8.11
N ALA A 30 -3.96 5.28 -9.35
CA ALA A 30 -4.62 6.35 -10.07
C ALA A 30 -6.10 6.45 -9.67
N THR A 31 -6.63 7.67 -9.70
CA THR A 31 -8.08 7.91 -9.70
C THR A 31 -8.69 7.32 -10.97
N ASN A 32 -9.95 6.89 -10.93
CA ASN A 32 -10.58 6.34 -12.12
C ASN A 32 -10.70 7.43 -13.21
N PRO A 33 -10.29 7.13 -14.46
CA PRO A 33 -10.40 8.08 -15.55
C PRO A 33 -11.88 8.37 -15.87
N ASN A 34 -12.15 9.55 -16.43
CA ASN A 34 -13.49 9.96 -16.87
C ASN A 34 -14.62 9.79 -15.82
N THR A 35 -14.26 9.94 -14.55
CA THR A 35 -15.15 9.74 -13.40
C THR A 35 -15.26 11.06 -12.62
N PRO A 36 -16.46 11.67 -12.53
CA PRO A 36 -17.78 11.13 -12.89
C PRO A 36 -18.22 11.38 -14.34
N ALA A 37 -17.44 12.12 -15.13
CA ALA A 37 -17.76 12.43 -16.53
C ALA A 37 -16.49 12.48 -17.38
N THR A 38 -16.65 12.38 -18.70
CA THR A 38 -15.56 12.48 -19.67
C THR A 38 -14.69 13.72 -19.44
N GLY A 39 -13.38 13.52 -19.35
CA GLY A 39 -12.41 14.58 -19.07
C GLY A 39 -12.23 14.92 -17.59
N LEU A 40 -13.01 14.33 -16.69
CA LEU A 40 -12.86 14.49 -15.24
C LEU A 40 -12.30 13.21 -14.62
N SER A 41 -11.42 13.30 -13.63
CA SER A 41 -10.90 12.13 -12.91
C SER A 41 -10.74 12.51 -11.45
N LEU A 42 -11.87 12.54 -10.76
CA LEU A 42 -11.99 13.16 -9.45
C LEU A 42 -11.88 12.09 -8.35
N TYR A 43 -11.00 12.37 -7.38
CA TYR A 43 -10.71 11.48 -6.26
C TYR A 43 -11.96 11.02 -5.50
N ARG A 44 -12.84 11.95 -5.15
CA ARG A 44 -14.08 11.68 -4.39
C ARG A 44 -15.07 10.74 -5.11
N PHE A 45 -14.96 10.61 -6.42
CA PHE A 45 -15.83 9.74 -7.22
C PHE A 45 -15.13 8.46 -7.67
N SER A 46 -13.84 8.31 -7.34
CA SER A 46 -13.09 7.12 -7.66
C SER A 46 -13.35 6.02 -6.62
N THR A 47 -13.42 4.78 -7.08
CA THR A 47 -13.64 3.58 -6.27
C THR A 47 -12.54 2.55 -6.49
N GLY A 48 -12.44 1.59 -5.58
CA GLY A 48 -11.48 0.50 -5.65
C GLY A 48 -11.99 -0.78 -5.01
N HIS A 49 -11.34 -1.17 -3.91
CA HIS A 49 -11.61 -2.43 -3.22
C HIS A 49 -13.07 -2.54 -2.76
N GLY A 50 -13.84 -3.45 -3.35
CA GLY A 50 -15.26 -3.67 -3.02
C GLY A 50 -16.16 -2.46 -3.33
N ASP A 51 -15.85 -1.72 -4.41
CA ASP A 51 -16.57 -0.50 -4.84
C ASP A 51 -16.57 0.65 -3.81
N LEU A 52 -15.76 0.55 -2.75
CA LEU A 52 -15.56 1.63 -1.80
C LEU A 52 -14.84 2.80 -2.47
N GLN A 53 -15.31 4.01 -2.16
CA GLN A 53 -14.65 5.25 -2.59
C GLN A 53 -13.24 5.31 -2.01
N CYS A 54 -12.29 5.89 -2.75
CA CYS A 54 -10.91 6.03 -2.27
C CYS A 54 -10.83 6.72 -0.90
N GLU A 55 -11.70 7.69 -0.64
CA GLU A 55 -11.75 8.43 0.64
C GLU A 55 -12.12 7.56 1.84
N ALA A 56 -12.77 6.41 1.64
CA ALA A 56 -13.08 5.47 2.71
C ALA A 56 -11.80 4.92 3.36
N CYS A 57 -10.70 4.82 2.61
CA CYS A 57 -9.42 4.34 3.12
C CYS A 57 -8.38 5.44 3.33
N HIS A 58 -8.28 6.43 2.44
CA HIS A 58 -7.25 7.47 2.57
C HIS A 58 -7.74 8.80 3.18
N GLY A 59 -9.01 8.86 3.60
CA GLY A 59 -9.62 10.06 4.16
C GLY A 59 -10.14 11.01 3.07
N ALA A 60 -11.10 11.86 3.46
CA ALA A 60 -11.64 12.88 2.58
C ALA A 60 -10.61 13.98 2.31
N THR A 61 -10.59 14.51 1.10
CA THR A 61 -9.91 15.78 0.85
C THR A 61 -10.71 16.89 1.53
N HIS A 62 -10.32 17.31 2.73
CA HIS A 62 -11.05 18.37 3.44
C HIS A 62 -11.01 19.67 2.63
N ALA A 63 -12.20 20.20 2.32
CA ALA A 63 -12.37 21.43 1.56
C ALA A 63 -12.15 22.70 2.40
N ILE A 64 -12.03 22.58 3.73
CA ILE A 64 -12.03 23.71 4.66
C ILE A 64 -10.98 23.47 5.76
N TYR A 65 -9.71 23.73 5.42
CA TYR A 65 -8.52 23.84 6.29
C TYR A 65 -8.05 22.60 7.07
N PRO A 66 -6.73 22.47 7.32
CA PRO A 66 -6.17 21.32 8.02
C PRO A 66 -6.49 21.32 9.50
N ALA A 67 -6.93 20.18 10.01
CA ALA A 67 -6.83 19.82 11.41
C ALA A 67 -6.22 18.43 11.49
N HIS A 68 -4.88 18.36 11.51
CA HIS A 68 -4.08 17.12 11.44
C HIS A 68 -4.55 16.01 12.39
N ASN A 69 -5.08 16.37 13.57
CA ASN A 69 -5.60 15.40 14.53
C ASN A 69 -7.05 14.99 14.21
N ALA A 70 -7.89 15.91 13.74
CA ALA A 70 -9.26 15.60 13.35
C ALA A 70 -9.31 14.69 12.11
N ASP A 71 -8.35 14.84 11.20
CA ASP A 71 -8.23 14.04 9.98
C ASP A 71 -7.99 12.55 10.26
N ASN A 72 -7.48 12.21 11.44
CA ASN A 72 -7.15 10.83 11.83
C ASN A 72 -8.20 10.17 12.74
N ILE A 73 -9.21 10.89 13.23
CA ILE A 73 -10.21 10.33 14.17
C ILE A 73 -10.88 9.08 13.60
N LEU A 74 -11.21 9.11 12.30
CA LEU A 74 -11.79 7.96 11.61
C LEU A 74 -10.83 6.77 11.62
N SER A 75 -9.59 6.97 11.17
CA SER A 75 -8.59 5.92 11.09
C SER A 75 -8.24 5.35 12.46
N GLU A 76 -8.07 6.20 13.46
CA GLU A 76 -7.81 5.78 14.85
C GLU A 76 -8.98 4.95 15.40
N GLY A 77 -10.22 5.34 15.11
CA GLY A 77 -11.40 4.56 15.51
C GLY A 77 -11.53 3.21 14.82
N ILE A 78 -11.14 3.11 13.54
CA ILE A 78 -11.33 1.89 12.73
C ILE A 78 -10.19 0.88 12.89
N GLN A 79 -8.93 1.33 12.91
CA GLN A 79 -7.75 0.47 12.92
C GLN A 79 -6.82 0.69 14.13
N GLY A 80 -7.15 1.63 15.03
CA GLY A 80 -6.36 1.88 16.23
C GLY A 80 -5.11 2.74 16.01
N HIS A 81 -4.90 3.28 14.80
CA HIS A 81 -3.79 4.19 14.52
C HIS A 81 -4.11 5.20 13.42
N SER A 82 -3.41 6.34 13.48
CA SER A 82 -3.45 7.40 12.48
C SER A 82 -2.99 6.92 11.09
N GLY A 83 -3.49 7.56 10.03
CA GLY A 83 -3.06 7.36 8.64
C GLY A 83 -4.09 6.65 7.76
N THR A 84 -3.67 6.25 6.57
CA THR A 84 -4.52 5.44 5.65
C THR A 84 -4.96 4.15 6.33
N ILE A 85 -6.18 3.71 6.08
CA ILE A 85 -6.72 2.44 6.58
C ILE A 85 -6.10 1.28 5.82
N GLY A 86 -5.43 0.38 6.54
CA GLY A 86 -4.68 -0.75 5.97
C GLY A 86 -4.79 -2.04 6.77
N GLU A 87 -5.35 -2.00 7.99
CA GLU A 87 -5.64 -3.21 8.75
C GLU A 87 -6.88 -3.90 8.16
N CYS A 88 -6.67 -4.95 7.37
CA CYS A 88 -7.75 -5.64 6.67
C CYS A 88 -8.82 -6.19 7.63
N SER A 89 -8.41 -6.57 8.84
CA SER A 89 -9.29 -7.08 9.89
C SER A 89 -10.28 -6.04 10.43
N SER A 90 -10.06 -4.75 10.16
CA SER A 90 -11.01 -3.71 10.54
C SER A 90 -12.32 -3.78 9.75
N CYS A 91 -12.32 -4.41 8.57
CA CYS A 91 -13.52 -4.60 7.74
C CYS A 91 -13.84 -6.08 7.51
N HIS A 92 -12.83 -6.96 7.46
CA HIS A 92 -13.00 -8.38 7.20
C HIS A 92 -12.93 -9.18 8.50
N SER A 93 -14.04 -9.81 8.89
CA SER A 93 -14.06 -10.73 10.05
C SER A 93 -13.17 -11.95 9.85
N SER A 94 -12.96 -12.36 8.60
CA SER A 94 -11.96 -13.33 8.18
C SER A 94 -11.19 -12.73 7.00
N VAL A 95 -9.91 -12.40 7.20
CA VAL A 95 -9.08 -11.75 6.19
C VAL A 95 -8.70 -12.78 5.10
N PRO A 96 -9.07 -12.56 3.83
CA PRO A 96 -8.71 -13.49 2.75
C PRO A 96 -7.18 -13.57 2.55
N ASN A 97 -6.65 -14.79 2.49
CA ASN A 97 -5.24 -15.00 2.17
C ASN A 97 -5.02 -15.03 0.65
N THR A 98 -4.82 -13.86 0.05
CA THR A 98 -4.65 -13.70 -1.41
C THR A 98 -3.35 -12.97 -1.70
N THR A 99 -2.73 -13.23 -2.85
CA THR A 99 -1.50 -12.54 -3.27
C THR A 99 -1.76 -11.11 -3.74
N THR A 100 -2.88 -10.89 -4.45
CA THR A 100 -3.20 -9.60 -5.10
C THR A 100 -4.66 -9.17 -4.94
N GLY A 101 -5.40 -9.79 -4.01
CA GLY A 101 -6.84 -9.55 -3.86
C GLY A 101 -7.22 -8.32 -3.04
N GLY A 102 -6.25 -7.65 -2.40
CA GLY A 102 -6.46 -6.42 -1.67
C GLY A 102 -6.36 -5.15 -2.54
N PRO A 103 -6.61 -3.97 -1.93
CA PRO A 103 -6.46 -2.69 -2.62
C PRO A 103 -5.06 -2.55 -3.21
N HIS A 104 -4.97 -2.02 -4.44
CA HIS A 104 -3.71 -1.83 -5.17
C HIS A 104 -2.90 -3.12 -5.41
N GLY A 105 -3.54 -4.30 -5.33
CA GLY A 105 -2.85 -5.59 -5.45
C GLY A 105 -2.12 -6.02 -4.17
N MET A 106 -2.50 -5.46 -3.02
CA MET A 106 -1.94 -5.85 -1.74
C MET A 106 -2.35 -7.27 -1.34
N HIS A 107 -1.39 -8.04 -0.88
CA HIS A 107 -1.64 -9.22 -0.05
C HIS A 107 -2.00 -8.79 1.39
N PRO A 108 -2.58 -9.66 2.23
CA PRO A 108 -2.78 -9.33 3.64
C PRO A 108 -1.44 -9.19 4.37
N VAL A 109 -1.44 -8.41 5.45
CA VAL A 109 -0.29 -8.27 6.35
C VAL A 109 -0.58 -9.07 7.61
N GLY A 110 0.23 -10.10 7.87
CA GLY A 110 0.02 -10.95 9.04
C GLY A 110 0.83 -12.24 9.01
N GLN A 111 0.79 -12.97 10.13
CA GLN A 111 1.54 -14.22 10.30
C GLN A 111 1.23 -15.27 9.23
N ASN A 112 -0.03 -15.36 8.78
CA ASN A 112 -0.43 -16.31 7.75
C ASN A 112 0.24 -16.00 6.40
N TRP A 113 0.39 -14.72 6.05
CA TRP A 113 1.13 -14.32 4.85
C TRP A 113 2.61 -14.66 5.00
N VAL A 114 3.23 -14.32 6.14
CA VAL A 114 4.64 -14.63 6.42
C VAL A 114 4.92 -16.13 6.28
N LYS A 115 3.99 -17.00 6.70
CA LYS A 115 4.14 -18.46 6.56
C LYS A 115 3.99 -19.00 5.14
N GLY A 116 3.30 -18.29 4.25
CA GLY A 116 2.93 -18.80 2.91
C GLY A 116 3.49 -18.01 1.73
N HIS A 117 4.18 -16.90 1.97
CA HIS A 117 4.69 -16.05 0.88
C HIS A 117 5.82 -16.71 0.08
N GLU A 118 6.49 -17.73 0.63
CA GLU A 118 7.51 -18.53 -0.06
C GLU A 118 6.93 -19.18 -1.33
N ASP A 119 5.83 -19.93 -1.19
CA ASP A 119 5.13 -20.58 -2.33
C ASP A 119 4.73 -19.58 -3.44
N VAL A 120 4.51 -18.32 -3.05
CA VAL A 120 4.17 -17.24 -3.98
C VAL A 120 5.43 -16.71 -4.67
N ALA A 121 6.51 -16.53 -3.92
CA ALA A 121 7.80 -16.06 -4.41
C ALA A 121 8.43 -17.07 -5.38
N GLU A 122 8.38 -18.37 -5.07
CA GLU A 122 8.88 -19.44 -5.95
C GLU A 122 8.22 -19.44 -7.33
N LYS A 123 6.92 -19.14 -7.37
CA LYS A 123 6.15 -19.08 -8.63
C LYS A 123 6.50 -17.84 -9.45
N ASN A 124 6.61 -16.69 -8.79
CA ASN A 124 6.91 -15.43 -9.45
C ASN A 124 7.38 -14.36 -8.46
N ALA A 125 8.66 -14.36 -8.11
CA ALA A 125 9.22 -13.31 -7.24
C ALA A 125 9.17 -11.92 -7.87
N ALA A 126 9.18 -11.81 -9.21
CA ALA A 126 9.18 -10.53 -9.90
C ALA A 126 7.92 -9.70 -9.61
N GLN A 127 6.79 -10.34 -9.26
CA GLN A 127 5.56 -9.63 -8.89
C GLN A 127 5.73 -8.78 -7.62
N CYS A 128 6.70 -9.11 -6.76
CA CYS A 128 6.94 -8.39 -5.50
C CYS A 128 7.60 -7.03 -5.74
N LYS A 129 8.34 -6.87 -6.84
CA LYS A 129 9.17 -5.68 -7.11
C LYS A 129 8.39 -4.38 -7.12
N VAL A 130 7.13 -4.43 -7.55
CA VAL A 130 6.26 -3.26 -7.64
C VAL A 130 6.05 -2.59 -6.28
N CYS A 131 6.02 -3.36 -5.19
CA CYS A 131 5.81 -2.83 -3.84
C CYS A 131 7.08 -2.91 -2.98
N HIS A 132 7.92 -3.93 -3.20
CA HIS A 132 9.12 -4.20 -2.40
C HIS A 132 10.43 -3.72 -3.05
N GLY A 133 10.34 -2.94 -4.13
CA GLY A 133 11.50 -2.35 -4.81
C GLY A 133 12.08 -3.26 -5.89
N GLN A 134 12.68 -2.66 -6.92
CA GLN A 134 13.23 -3.38 -8.08
C GLN A 134 14.38 -4.33 -7.70
N ASP A 135 15.04 -4.04 -6.58
CA ASP A 135 16.15 -4.78 -5.98
C ASP A 135 15.71 -5.62 -4.75
N TYR A 136 14.41 -5.66 -4.43
CA TYR A 136 13.84 -6.37 -3.28
C TYR A 136 14.30 -5.89 -1.91
N ARG A 137 14.92 -4.71 -1.83
CA ARG A 137 15.44 -4.12 -0.59
C ARG A 137 14.39 -3.30 0.18
N GLY A 138 13.13 -3.39 -0.24
CA GLY A 138 12.05 -2.57 0.26
C GLY A 138 11.89 -1.28 -0.53
N SER A 139 10.72 -0.66 -0.42
CA SER A 139 10.43 0.64 -1.01
C SER A 139 9.56 1.47 -0.09
N ALA A 140 9.23 2.69 -0.51
CA ALA A 140 8.25 3.50 0.20
C ALA A 140 6.88 2.81 0.35
N LEU A 141 6.54 1.87 -0.54
CA LEU A 141 5.28 1.11 -0.53
C LEU A 141 5.31 -0.09 0.42
N SER A 142 6.48 -0.66 0.74
CA SER A 142 6.60 -1.78 1.68
C SER A 142 6.79 -1.34 3.14
N LYS A 143 6.54 -0.07 3.44
CA LYS A 143 6.66 0.48 4.79
C LYS A 143 5.59 -0.09 5.72
N THR A 144 5.99 -0.57 6.89
CA THR A 144 5.07 -0.89 7.97
C THR A 144 4.41 0.38 8.51
N TRP A 145 3.10 0.34 8.77
CA TRP A 145 2.35 1.51 9.28
C TRP A 145 2.28 1.56 10.80
N ILE A 146 2.52 0.41 11.43
CA ILE A 146 2.67 0.21 12.87
C ILE A 146 3.83 -0.75 13.12
N ASP A 147 4.21 -0.91 14.39
CA ASP A 147 5.13 -1.97 14.78
C ASP A 147 4.49 -3.33 14.48
N ARG A 148 5.28 -4.25 13.92
CA ARG A 148 4.83 -5.60 13.57
C ARG A 148 5.80 -6.61 14.16
N THR A 149 5.25 -7.69 14.73
CA THR A 149 6.04 -8.81 15.25
C THR A 149 5.54 -10.10 14.63
N PHE A 150 6.46 -10.91 14.15
CA PHE A 150 6.18 -12.19 13.50
C PHE A 150 7.05 -13.30 14.09
N ASP A 151 6.53 -14.51 14.09
CA ASP A 151 7.29 -15.74 14.29
C ASP A 151 7.81 -16.22 12.92
N VAL A 152 9.12 -16.36 12.81
CA VAL A 152 9.82 -16.82 11.60
C VAL A 152 10.75 -17.92 12.02
N GLU A 153 10.43 -19.17 11.67
CA GLU A 153 11.26 -20.35 11.95
C GLU A 153 11.65 -20.48 13.44
N GLY A 154 10.71 -20.19 14.34
CA GLY A 154 10.93 -20.24 15.78
C GLY A 154 11.74 -19.07 16.35
N LYS A 155 12.00 -18.03 15.54
CA LYS A 155 12.58 -16.76 15.98
C LYS A 155 11.53 -15.67 15.89
N THR A 156 11.51 -14.81 16.91
CA THR A 156 10.70 -13.59 16.88
C THR A 156 11.42 -12.51 16.07
N LYS A 157 10.73 -11.93 15.10
CA LYS A 157 11.21 -10.80 14.33
C LYS A 157 10.28 -9.61 14.46
N THR A 158 10.84 -8.46 14.80
CA THR A 158 10.09 -7.22 14.97
C THR A 158 10.54 -6.18 13.95
N PHE A 159 9.56 -5.54 13.34
CA PHE A 159 9.72 -4.42 12.42
C PHE A 159 9.06 -3.19 13.03
N THR A 160 9.85 -2.15 13.29
CA THR A 160 9.30 -0.89 13.78
C THR A 160 8.49 -0.19 12.69
N LYS A 161 7.53 0.64 13.07
CA LYS A 161 6.79 1.53 12.16
C LYS A 161 7.75 2.26 11.21
N GLY A 162 7.42 2.23 9.93
CA GLY A 162 8.19 2.87 8.85
C GLY A 162 9.32 2.02 8.27
N HIS A 163 9.59 0.82 8.83
CA HIS A 163 10.54 -0.13 8.25
C HIS A 163 10.06 -0.56 6.87
N GLN A 164 10.95 -0.50 5.88
CA GLN A 164 10.66 -0.96 4.52
C GLN A 164 10.94 -2.45 4.45
N VAL A 165 9.89 -3.27 4.46
CA VAL A 165 10.03 -4.72 4.47
C VAL A 165 10.71 -5.18 3.18
N SER A 166 11.75 -5.99 3.33
CA SER A 166 12.64 -6.46 2.26
C SER A 166 12.82 -7.97 2.32
N CYS A 167 13.17 -8.60 1.19
CA CYS A 167 13.55 -10.01 1.19
C CYS A 167 14.79 -10.27 2.07
N TYR A 168 15.69 -9.28 2.10
CA TYR A 168 16.93 -9.27 2.86
C TYR A 168 16.76 -9.16 4.36
N ASP A 169 15.53 -8.91 4.83
CA ASP A 169 15.27 -8.95 6.25
C ASP A 169 15.51 -10.37 6.77
N CYS A 170 15.05 -11.41 6.05
CA CYS A 170 15.14 -12.80 6.51
C CYS A 170 15.99 -13.72 5.62
N HIS A 171 16.08 -13.46 4.32
CA HIS A 171 16.76 -14.33 3.35
C HIS A 171 17.89 -13.58 2.63
N ASN A 172 18.76 -14.26 1.89
CA ASN A 172 19.74 -13.61 1.03
C ASN A 172 19.18 -13.13 -0.32
N GLY A 173 17.91 -12.73 -0.36
CA GLY A 173 17.23 -12.20 -1.54
C GLY A 173 15.97 -12.97 -1.92
N PRO A 174 15.43 -12.76 -3.13
CA PRO A 174 14.14 -13.32 -3.57
C PRO A 174 14.20 -14.82 -3.93
N ASN A 175 15.40 -15.40 -4.06
CA ASN A 175 15.61 -16.79 -4.48
C ASN A 175 15.83 -17.73 -3.27
N GLY A 176 15.60 -17.25 -2.05
CA GLY A 176 15.98 -17.95 -0.82
C GLY A 176 17.44 -17.74 -0.42
N ASP A 177 17.91 -18.53 0.53
CA ASP A 177 19.32 -18.66 0.90
C ASP A 177 20.08 -19.60 -0.05
#